data_AF-A0A453JZ74-F1
#
_entry.id   AF-A0A453JZ74-F1
#
_cell.length_a   1.000
_cell.length_b   1.000
_cell.length_c   1.000
_cell.angle_alpha   90.00
_cell.angle_beta   90.00
_cell.angle_gamma   90.00
#
_symmetry.space_group_name_H-M   'P 1'
#
loop_
_entity.id
_entity.type
_entity.pdbx_description
1 polymer ?
#
loop_
_entity_poly.entity_id
_entity_poly.type
_entity_poly.pdbx_seq_one_letter_code
_entity_poly.pdbx_strand_id
1 'polypeptide(L)'
;SVIEKERKGDYLGKTVQVVPHVTDEIKQWIQSVSSVPVDGQTRPADVCVIELGGTVGDIESMPFIEALRQLSFSLGIVGFSCCN
;
A
#
# COMPACT_ATOMS: atom_id res chain seq x y z
N SER A 1 -7.87 -5.45 8.71
CA SER A 1 -6.75 -4.64 9.26
C SER A 1 -5.70 -5.54 9.90
N VAL A 2 -4.43 -5.09 10.00
CA VAL A 2 -3.32 -5.82 10.66
C VAL A 2 -3.71 -6.31 12.06
N ILE A 3 -4.38 -5.46 12.84
CA ILE A 3 -4.79 -5.79 14.22
C ILE A 3 -5.76 -6.96 14.26
N GLU A 4 -6.69 -7.04 13.30
CA GLU A 4 -7.66 -8.13 13.25
C GLU A 4 -7.02 -9.45 12.83
N LYS A 5 -6.06 -9.38 11.88
CA LYS A 5 -5.28 -10.55 11.44
C LYS A 5 -4.41 -11.09 12.57
N GLU A 6 -3.83 -10.19 13.38
CA GLU A 6 -3.10 -10.55 14.61
C GLU A 6 -4.00 -11.26 15.62
N ARG A 7 -5.15 -10.68 15.95
CA ARG A 7 -6.10 -11.27 16.90
C ARG A 7 -6.68 -12.61 16.45
N LYS A 8 -6.81 -12.84 15.14
CA LYS A 8 -7.26 -14.12 14.56
C LYS A 8 -6.17 -15.20 14.56
N GLY A 9 -4.91 -14.82 14.79
CA GLY A 9 -3.78 -15.73 14.77
C GLY A 9 -3.16 -15.94 13.39
N ASP A 10 -3.45 -15.09 12.40
CA ASP A 10 -2.95 -15.23 11.02
C ASP A 10 -1.41 -15.13 10.96
N TYR A 11 -0.79 -14.47 11.95
CA TYR A 11 0.67 -14.36 12.07
C TYR A 11 1.32 -15.47 12.92
N LEU A 12 0.57 -16.53 13.28
CA LEU A 12 1.06 -17.70 14.04
C LEU A 12 1.74 -17.35 15.37
N GLY A 13 1.26 -16.30 16.04
CA GLY A 13 1.84 -15.81 17.30
C GLY A 13 3.21 -15.13 17.16
N LYS A 14 3.67 -14.87 15.93
CA LYS A 14 4.86 -14.06 15.69
C LYS A 14 4.58 -12.59 15.95
N THR A 15 5.64 -11.85 16.30
CA THR A 15 5.57 -10.40 16.51
C THR A 15 5.13 -9.69 15.24
N VAL A 16 4.05 -8.94 15.33
CA VAL A 16 3.62 -8.00 14.30
C VAL A 16 4.47 -6.74 14.39
N GLN A 17 4.87 -6.23 13.23
CA GLN A 17 5.80 -5.12 13.06
C GLN A 17 5.32 -4.22 11.93
N VAL A 18 5.72 -2.94 11.96
CA VAL A 18 5.41 -1.98 10.89
C VAL A 18 5.90 -2.51 9.54
N VAL A 19 7.16 -2.93 9.48
CA VAL A 19 7.71 -3.67 8.35
C VAL A 19 7.89 -5.12 8.78
N PRO A 20 7.38 -6.12 8.03
CA PRO A 20 6.68 -5.98 6.75
C PRO A 20 5.14 -5.82 6.89
N HIS A 21 4.55 -6.13 8.05
CA HIS A 21 3.11 -6.41 8.15
C HIS A 21 2.21 -5.21 7.83
N VAL A 22 2.53 -4.00 8.30
CA VAL A 22 1.74 -2.80 7.97
C VAL A 22 1.99 -2.38 6.53
N THR A 23 3.26 -2.37 6.10
CA THR A 23 3.61 -2.00 4.72
C THR A 23 3.00 -2.93 3.69
N ASP A 24 2.87 -4.23 4.00
CA ASP A 24 2.25 -5.22 3.13
C ASP A 24 0.74 -5.02 3.03
N GLU A 25 0.04 -4.72 4.13
CA GLU A 25 -1.39 -4.38 4.06
C GLU A 25 -1.64 -3.12 3.21
N ILE A 26 -0.79 -2.09 3.33
CA ILE A 26 -0.91 -0.87 2.51
C ILE A 26 -0.75 -1.21 1.02
N LYS A 27 0.27 -1.99 0.65
CA LYS A 27 0.48 -2.41 -0.74
C LYS A 27 -0.69 -3.26 -1.26
N GLN A 28 -1.16 -4.24 -0.48
CA GLN A 28 -2.29 -5.10 -0.85
C GLN A 28 -3.57 -4.28 -1.06
N TRP A 29 -3.80 -3.28 -0.21
CA TRP A 29 -4.94 -2.37 -0.34
C TRP A 29 -4.85 -1.55 -1.63
N ILE A 30 -3.68 -0.94 -1.91
CA ILE A 30 -3.46 -0.17 -3.15
C ILE A 30 -3.74 -1.05 -4.38
N GLN A 31 -3.19 -2.25 -4.44
CA GLN A 31 -3.37 -3.18 -5.56
C GLN A 31 -4.83 -3.64 -5.71
N SER A 32 -5.52 -3.86 -4.59
CA SER A 32 -6.93 -4.24 -4.58
C SER A 32 -7.79 -3.12 -5.14
N VAL A 33 -7.58 -1.88 -4.69
CA VAL A 33 -8.37 -0.72 -5.13
C VAL A 33 -8.05 -0.34 -6.57
N SER A 34 -6.78 -0.40 -6.99
CA SER A 34 -6.39 -0.11 -8.37
C SER A 34 -7.01 -1.07 -9.40
N SER A 35 -7.44 -2.26 -8.95
CA SER A 35 -8.08 -3.26 -9.79
C SER A 35 -9.60 -3.09 -9.90
N VAL A 36 -10.20 -2.17 -9.13
CA VAL A 36 -11.65 -1.90 -9.17
C VAL A 36 -11.97 -1.04 -10.40
N PRO A 37 -12.93 -1.45 -11.25
CA PRO A 37 -13.39 -0.62 -12.36
C PRO A 37 -14.04 0.68 -11.86
N VAL A 38 -13.74 1.78 -12.55
CA VAL A 38 -14.30 3.12 -12.28
C VAL A 38 -15.03 3.64 -13.52
N ASP A 39 -15.78 4.74 -13.37
CA ASP A 39 -16.48 5.43 -14.46
C ASP A 39 -17.47 4.55 -15.25
N GLY A 40 -18.05 3.54 -14.59
CA GLY A 40 -18.99 2.60 -15.21
C GLY A 40 -18.36 1.62 -16.21
N GLN A 41 -17.02 1.53 -16.25
CA GLN A 41 -16.32 0.59 -17.10
C GLN A 41 -16.32 -0.83 -16.50
N THR A 42 -16.05 -1.83 -17.35
CA THR A 42 -15.89 -3.23 -16.93
C THR A 42 -14.44 -3.61 -16.66
N ARG A 43 -13.49 -2.77 -17.08
CA ARG A 43 -12.05 -3.00 -16.94
C ARG A 43 -11.45 -2.09 -15.86
N PRO A 44 -10.35 -2.51 -15.20
CA PRO A 44 -9.58 -1.63 -14.33
C PRO A 44 -9.05 -0.41 -15.08
N ALA A 45 -8.79 0.67 -14.34
CA ALA A 45 -8.13 1.85 -14.88
C ALA A 45 -6.69 1.53 -15.30
N ASP A 46 -6.20 2.23 -16.33
CA ASP A 46 -4.81 2.09 -16.81
C ASP A 46 -3.81 2.76 -15.85
N VAL A 47 -4.26 3.77 -15.09
CA VAL A 47 -3.44 4.56 -14.16
C VAL A 47 -4.20 4.72 -12.84
N CYS A 48 -3.51 4.47 -11.73
CA CYS A 48 -4.00 4.75 -10.38
C CYS A 48 -3.19 5.92 -9.80
N VAL A 49 -3.88 7.01 -9.46
CA VAL A 49 -3.26 8.16 -8.78
C VAL A 49 -3.45 7.98 -7.29
N ILE A 50 -2.34 8.04 -6.54
CA ILE A 50 -2.33 7.91 -5.08
C ILE A 50 -1.88 9.24 -4.51
N GLU A 51 -2.74 9.86 -3.71
CA GLU A 51 -2.38 11.04 -2.92
C GLU A 51 -1.92 10.60 -1.53
N LEU A 52 -0.69 10.97 -1.17
CA LEU A 52 -0.20 10.82 0.19
C LEU A 52 -0.38 12.15 0.91
N GLY A 53 -1.43 12.23 1.75
CA GLY A 53 -1.64 13.38 2.62
C GLY A 53 -0.60 13.47 3.76
N GLY A 54 -0.57 14.61 4.44
CA GLY A 54 0.37 14.89 5.53
C GLY A 54 1.68 15.55 5.03
N THR A 55 2.64 15.71 5.93
CA THR A 55 3.95 16.30 5.59
C THR A 55 4.99 15.20 5.49
N VAL A 56 5.83 15.27 4.45
CA VAL A 56 7.00 14.39 4.35
C VAL A 56 7.97 14.72 5.48
N GLY A 57 8.41 13.70 6.21
CA GLY A 57 9.29 13.82 7.37
C GLY A 57 8.58 13.59 8.71
N ASP A 58 7.26 13.63 8.74
CA ASP A 58 6.49 13.25 9.93
C ASP A 58 6.56 11.73 10.16
N ILE A 59 6.63 11.33 11.44
CA ILE A 59 6.71 9.91 11.84
C ILE A 59 5.51 9.09 11.34
N GLU A 60 4.37 9.74 11.19
CA GLU A 60 3.10 9.16 10.74
C GLU A 60 3.15 8.75 9.26
N SER A 61 3.93 9.47 8.45
CA SER A 61 4.07 9.25 7.01
C SER A 61 5.03 8.09 6.69
N MET A 62 5.91 7.71 7.62
CA MET A 62 6.98 6.73 7.39
C MET A 62 6.47 5.36 6.89
N PRO A 63 5.39 4.76 7.46
CA PRO A 63 4.88 3.49 6.98
C PRO A 63 4.39 3.54 5.52
N PHE A 64 3.76 4.66 5.11
CA PHE A 64 3.26 4.84 3.76
C PHE A 64 4.39 5.05 2.75
N ILE A 65 5.37 5.89 3.10
CA ILE A 65 6.55 6.12 2.26
C ILE A 65 7.32 4.82 2.05
N GLU A 66 7.52 4.02 3.09
CA GLU A 66 8.20 2.72 2.96
C GLU A 66 7.38 1.72 2.13
N ALA A 67 6.06 1.69 2.28
CA ALA A 67 5.20 0.85 1.45
C ALA A 67 5.27 1.24 -0.04
N LEU A 68 5.22 2.53 -0.36
CA LEU A 68 5.34 3.06 -1.73
C LEU A 68 6.74 2.82 -2.31
N ARG A 69 7.79 2.95 -1.49
CA ARG A 69 9.17 2.61 -1.87
C ARG A 69 9.29 1.14 -2.27
N GLN A 70 8.71 0.23 -1.48
CA GLN A 70 8.71 -1.20 -1.81
C GLN A 70 7.86 -1.50 -3.06
N LEU A 71 6.73 -0.79 -3.22
CA LEU A 71 5.86 -0.95 -4.39
C LEU A 71 6.55 -0.51 -5.69
N SER A 72 7.32 0.58 -5.66
CA SER A 72 8.08 1.04 -6.83
C SER A 72 9.13 0.02 -7.28
N PHE A 73 9.78 -0.69 -6.35
CA PHE A 73 10.65 -1.82 -6.70
C PHE A 73 9.90 -3.00 -7.29
N SER A 74 8.69 -3.29 -6.79
CA SER A 74 7.87 -4.41 -7.31
C SER A 74 7.31 -4.15 -8.70
N LEU A 75 6.98 -2.89 -9.02
CA LEU A 75 6.38 -2.50 -10.31
C LEU A 75 7.43 -2.08 -11.35
N GLY A 76 8.64 -1.75 -10.90
CA GLY A 76 9.72 -1.23 -11.74
C GLY A 76 9.49 0.21 -12.21
N ILE A 77 10.48 0.74 -12.92
CA ILE A 77 10.53 2.17 -13.33
C ILE A 77 9.36 2.58 -14.23
N VAL A 78 8.83 1.66 -15.05
CA VAL A 78 7.72 1.94 -15.98
C VAL A 78 6.36 1.89 -15.28
N GLY A 79 6.24 1.12 -14.19
CA GLY A 79 4.99 0.89 -13.48
C GLY A 79 4.73 1.81 -12.30
N PHE A 80 5.66 2.71 -11.96
CA PHE A 80 5.53 3.62 -10.83
C PHE A 80 6.18 4.97 -11.13
N SER A 81 5.47 6.06 -10.82
CA SER A 81 5.98 7.43 -10.91
C SER A 81 5.64 8.20 -9.64
N CYS A 82 6.56 9.04 -9.18
CA CYS A 82 6.38 9.94 -8.05
C CYS A 82 6.42 11.39 -8.54
N CYS A 83 5.45 12.20 -8.12
CA CYS A 83 5.41 13.64 -8.40
C CYS A 83 5.82 14.39 -7.13
N ASN A 84 6.77 15.33 -7.27
CA ASN A 84 7.16 16.28 -6.21
C ASN A 84 6.46 17.62 -6.39
#